data_AF-A0A7C4YS79-F1
#
_entry.id   AF-A0A7C4YS79-F1
#
_cell.length_a   1.000
_cell.length_b   1.000
_cell.length_c   1.000
_cell.angle_alpha   90.00
_cell.angle_beta   90.00
_cell.angle_gamma   90.00
#
_symmetry.space_group_name_H-M   'P 1'
#
loop_
_entity.id
_entity.type
_entity.pdbx_description
1 polymer ?
#
loop_
_entity_poly.entity_id
_entity_poly.type
_entity_poly.pdbx_seq_one_letter_code
_entity_poly.pdbx_strand_id
1 'polypeptide(L)'
;MKYAKFVFIILVFFACSKKDREIPKKIVKLPERLLVIEDLRNIRFAIERYKIENGCLPSSIEELKLKLNYPDEYIYDKNTGIVKSKNYENL
;
A
#
# COMPACT_ATOMS: atom_id res chain seq x y z
N MET A 1 18.17 62.86 22.50
CA MET A 1 18.21 61.75 23.49
C MET A 1 16.81 61.45 23.95
N LYS A 2 16.55 60.16 24.24
CA LYS A 2 15.33 59.61 24.88
C LYS A 2 14.11 59.49 23.97
N TYR A 3 14.06 58.46 23.13
CA TYR A 3 12.95 57.48 23.06
C TYR A 3 13.49 56.16 22.48
N ALA A 4 14.71 55.78 22.93
CA ALA A 4 15.05 54.37 22.97
C ALA A 4 14.27 53.78 24.14
N LYS A 5 13.67 52.60 23.92
CA LYS A 5 12.89 51.79 24.89
C LYS A 5 11.40 52.15 25.00
N PHE A 6 10.58 51.87 23.98
CA PHE A 6 9.18 51.48 24.27
C PHE A 6 8.46 50.69 23.15
N VAL A 7 9.18 50.08 22.20
CA VAL A 7 8.56 49.22 21.19
C VAL A 7 9.28 47.88 21.13
N PHE A 8 9.42 47.23 22.29
CA PHE A 8 9.91 45.86 22.43
C PHE A 8 8.89 44.96 23.16
N ILE A 9 7.61 45.36 23.19
CA ILE A 9 6.54 44.67 23.93
C ILE A 9 5.33 44.44 23.00
N ILE A 10 5.56 43.96 21.77
CA ILE A 10 4.50 43.38 20.91
C ILE A 10 5.05 42.13 20.21
N LEU A 11 5.78 41.29 20.95
CA LEU A 11 6.29 40.00 20.45
C LEU A 11 5.97 38.82 21.38
N VAL A 12 5.02 39.01 22.29
CA VAL A 12 4.59 37.97 23.22
C VAL A 12 3.08 37.83 23.06
N PHE A 13 2.58 36.59 23.01
CA PHE A 13 1.17 36.18 22.92
C PHE A 13 0.58 35.76 21.57
N PHE A 14 1.41 35.24 20.64
CA PHE A 14 0.97 34.15 19.76
C PHE A 14 1.67 32.83 20.14
N ALA A 15 1.75 32.56 21.45
CA ALA A 15 2.01 31.20 21.93
C ALA A 15 0.72 30.38 21.76
N CYS A 16 0.42 30.00 20.52
CA CYS A 16 -0.57 28.98 20.23
C CYS A 16 -0.03 27.66 20.79
N SER A 17 -0.47 27.29 21.98
CA SER A 17 -0.16 25.98 22.56
C SER A 17 -0.88 24.92 21.73
N LYS A 18 -0.22 24.44 20.67
CA LYS A 18 -0.62 23.22 19.97
C LYS A 18 -0.48 22.09 20.98
N LYS A 19 -1.60 21.72 21.61
CA LYS A 19 -1.73 20.44 22.28
C LYS A 19 -1.57 19.39 21.18
N ASP A 20 -0.39 18.82 21.07
CA ASP A 20 -0.15 17.60 20.31
C ASP A 20 -1.03 16.52 20.93
N ARG A 21 -2.23 16.38 20.36
CA ARG A 21 -3.04 15.21 20.59
C ARG A 21 -2.29 14.10 19.89
N GLU A 22 -1.62 13.25 20.67
CA GLU A 22 -1.12 11.97 20.17
C GLU A 22 -2.33 11.22 19.60
N ILE A 23 -2.53 11.35 18.29
CA ILE A 23 -3.50 10.55 17.57
C ILE A 23 -2.93 9.14 17.64
N PRO A 24 -3.56 8.19 18.34
CA PRO A 24 -3.10 6.81 18.28
C PRO A 24 -3.11 6.45 16.81
N LYS A 25 -1.94 6.08 16.26
CA LYS A 25 -1.82 5.53 14.91
C LYS A 25 -2.56 4.21 14.92
N LYS A 26 -3.89 4.27 14.81
CA LYS A 26 -4.77 3.13 14.66
C LYS A 26 -4.37 2.55 13.32
N ILE A 27 -3.57 1.48 13.36
CA ILE A 27 -3.18 0.75 12.17
C ILE A 27 -4.51 0.26 11.57
N VAL A 28 -4.95 0.92 10.50
CA VAL A 28 -6.18 0.56 9.80
C VAL A 28 -5.87 -0.76 9.12
N LYS A 29 -6.26 -1.87 9.76
CA LYS A 29 -6.16 -3.19 9.15
C LYS A 29 -7.14 -3.20 7.98
N LEU A 30 -6.61 -3.28 6.76
CA LEU A 30 -7.44 -3.42 5.58
C LEU A 30 -8.25 -4.73 5.67
N PRO A 31 -9.50 -4.74 5.20
CA PRO A 31 -10.25 -5.97 5.02
C PRO A 31 -9.46 -6.98 4.19
N GLU A 32 -9.46 -8.23 4.63
CA GLU A 32 -8.78 -9.36 3.97
C GLU A 32 -9.11 -9.45 2.48
N ARG A 33 -10.40 -9.32 2.13
CA ARG A 33 -10.86 -9.30 0.74
C ARG A 33 -10.16 -8.24 -0.11
N LEU A 34 -9.87 -7.05 0.43
CA LEU A 34 -9.19 -6.00 -0.34
C LEU A 34 -7.73 -6.36 -0.61
N LEU A 35 -7.06 -6.96 0.36
CA LEU A 35 -5.69 -7.44 0.19
C LEU A 35 -5.61 -8.56 -0.85
N VAL A 36 -6.60 -9.46 -0.87
CA VAL A 36 -6.70 -10.51 -1.90
C VAL A 36 -6.92 -9.92 -3.29
N ILE A 37 -7.77 -8.90 -3.43
CA ILE A 37 -7.97 -8.19 -4.70
C ILE A 37 -6.68 -7.52 -5.17
N GLU A 38 -5.95 -6.87 -4.26
CA GLU A 38 -4.68 -6.22 -4.55
C GLU A 38 -3.64 -7.22 -5.05
N ASP A 39 -3.48 -8.35 -4.34
CA ASP A 39 -2.59 -9.43 -4.74
C ASP A 39 -2.97 -10.01 -6.11
N LEU A 40 -4.26 -10.33 -6.36
CA LEU A 40 -4.72 -10.83 -7.66
C LEU A 40 -4.38 -9.87 -8.79
N ARG A 41 -4.58 -8.56 -8.60
CA ARG A 41 -4.21 -7.54 -9.58
C ARG A 41 -2.70 -7.54 -9.83
N ASN A 42 -1.90 -7.61 -8.77
CA ASN A 42 -0.44 -7.62 -8.88
C ASN A 42 0.06 -8.88 -9.61
N ILE A 43 -0.51 -10.05 -9.30
CA ILE A 43 -0.18 -11.32 -9.97
C ILE A 43 -0.54 -11.24 -11.45
N ARG A 44 -1.76 -10.82 -11.80
CA ARG A 44 -2.20 -10.68 -13.19
C ARG A 44 -1.28 -9.76 -13.99
N PHE A 45 -0.91 -8.61 -13.43
CA PHE A 45 0.00 -7.67 -14.08
C PHE A 45 1.41 -8.27 -14.26
N ALA A 46 1.92 -8.97 -13.26
CA ALA A 46 3.23 -9.60 -13.33
C ALA A 46 3.28 -10.74 -14.36
N ILE A 47 2.21 -11.53 -14.49
CA ILE A 47 2.10 -12.59 -15.52
C ILE A 47 2.15 -11.97 -16.91
N GLU A 48 1.38 -10.91 -17.17
CA GLU A 48 1.40 -10.22 -18.46
C GLU A 48 2.77 -9.64 -18.77
N ARG A 49 3.39 -8.98 -17.79
CA ARG A 49 4.75 -8.46 -17.94
C ARG A 49 5.75 -9.58 -18.24
N TYR A 50 5.71 -10.68 -17.50
CA TYR A 50 6.59 -11.83 -17.71
C TYR A 50 6.44 -12.39 -19.12
N LYS A 51 5.20 -12.51 -19.61
CA LYS A 51 4.89 -12.96 -20.96
C LYS A 51 5.45 -12.03 -22.03
N ILE A 52 5.36 -10.71 -21.84
CA ILE A 52 5.94 -9.72 -22.75
C ILE A 52 7.47 -9.84 -22.78
N GLU A 53 8.11 -10.03 -21.62
CA GLU A 53 9.57 -10.08 -21.50
C GLU A 53 10.17 -11.41 -22.00
N ASN A 54 9.47 -12.53 -21.82
CA ASN A 54 10.02 -13.88 -22.09
C ASN A 54 9.34 -14.60 -23.26
N GLY A 55 8.21 -14.09 -23.77
CA GLY A 55 7.43 -14.73 -24.83
C GLY A 55 6.63 -15.97 -24.39
N CYS A 56 6.68 -16.35 -23.11
CA CYS A 56 5.97 -17.49 -22.53
C CYS A 56 5.32 -17.12 -21.19
N LEU A 57 4.35 -17.92 -20.75
CA LEU A 57 3.77 -17.80 -19.42
C LEU A 57 4.73 -18.36 -18.36
N PRO A 58 4.75 -17.81 -17.13
CA PRO A 58 5.55 -18.38 -16.05
C PRO A 58 5.06 -19.79 -15.72
N SER A 59 5.94 -20.67 -15.25
CA SER A 59 5.54 -22.04 -14.90
C SER A 59 4.75 -22.09 -13.59
N SER A 60 4.91 -21.06 -12.75
CA SER A 60 4.35 -20.95 -11.40
C SER A 60 4.29 -19.49 -10.94
N ILE A 61 3.52 -19.17 -9.89
CA ILE A 61 3.43 -17.79 -9.36
C ILE A 61 4.77 -17.40 -8.71
N GLU A 62 5.49 -18.36 -8.14
CA GLU A 62 6.75 -18.19 -7.42
C GLU A 62 7.85 -17.60 -8.32
N GLU A 63 7.83 -17.89 -9.62
CA GLU A 63 8.76 -17.31 -10.60
C GLU A 63 8.64 -15.79 -10.69
N LEU A 64 7.46 -15.23 -10.39
CA LEU A 64 7.19 -13.79 -10.42
C LEU A 64 7.81 -13.05 -9.22
N LYS A 65 8.28 -13.77 -8.19
CA LYS A 65 8.93 -13.22 -6.98
C LYS A 65 8.13 -12.09 -6.31
N LEU A 66 6.81 -12.20 -6.33
CA LEU A 66 5.91 -11.22 -5.73
C LEU A 66 5.86 -11.39 -4.21
N LYS A 67 5.78 -10.26 -3.50
CA LYS A 67 5.46 -10.26 -2.07
C LYS A 67 3.94 -10.23 -1.90
N LEU A 68 3.35 -11.41 -1.74
CA LEU A 68 1.91 -11.58 -1.55
C LEU A 68 1.54 -11.49 -0.07
N ASN A 69 0.36 -10.97 0.21
CA ASN A 69 -0.23 -10.99 1.55
C ASN A 69 -0.70 -12.40 1.92
N TYR A 70 -1.20 -13.19 0.94
CA TYR A 70 -1.69 -14.56 1.14
C TYR A 70 -1.15 -15.54 0.09
N PRO A 71 0.09 -16.02 0.20
CA PRO A 71 0.73 -16.83 -0.87
C PRO A 71 -0.04 -18.12 -1.19
N ASP A 72 -0.69 -18.74 -0.21
CA ASP A 72 -1.42 -20.00 -0.39
C ASP A 72 -2.86 -19.82 -0.91
N GLU A 73 -3.31 -18.58 -1.15
CA GLU A 73 -4.69 -18.25 -1.53
C GLU A 73 -5.00 -18.44 -3.01
N TYR A 74 -3.96 -18.55 -3.86
CA TYR A 74 -4.13 -18.43 -5.31
C TYR A 74 -4.04 -19.77 -6.04
N ILE A 75 -4.86 -19.89 -7.09
CA ILE A 75 -4.79 -20.98 -8.07
C ILE A 75 -4.39 -20.37 -9.40
N TYR A 76 -3.28 -20.86 -9.95
CA TYR A 76 -2.76 -20.42 -11.24
C TYR A 76 -2.81 -21.56 -12.26
N ASP A 77 -3.29 -21.26 -13.46
CA ASP A 77 -3.24 -22.15 -14.61
C ASP A 77 -2.16 -21.68 -15.58
N LYS A 78 -1.05 -22.43 -15.63
CA LYS A 78 0.10 -22.15 -16.50
C LYS A 78 -0.19 -22.22 -18.00
N ASN A 79 -1.27 -22.90 -18.40
CA ASN A 79 -1.61 -23.04 -19.82
C ASN A 79 -2.38 -21.82 -20.33
N THR A 80 -3.19 -21.22 -19.47
CA THR A 80 -4.06 -20.08 -19.82
C THR A 80 -3.54 -18.75 -19.30
N GLY A 81 -2.68 -18.76 -18.29
CA GLY A 81 -2.21 -17.57 -17.60
C GLY A 81 -3.22 -17.01 -16.59
N ILE A 82 -4.34 -17.70 -16.37
CA ILE A 82 -5.42 -17.24 -15.50
C ILE A 82 -5.04 -17.51 -14.04
N VAL A 83 -5.29 -16.53 -13.18
CA VAL A 83 -5.19 -16.67 -11.72
C VAL A 83 -6.51 -16.33 -11.04
N LYS A 84 -6.90 -17.18 -10.08
CA LYS A 84 -8.11 -17.05 -9.27
C LYS A 84 -7.79 -17.20 -7.79
N SER A 85 -8.68 -16.67 -6.94
CA SER A 85 -8.65 -16.91 -5.50
C SER A 85 -9.38 -18.21 -5.16
N LYS A 86 -8.90 -18.92 -4.14
CA LYS A 86 -9.54 -20.13 -3.58
C LYS A 86 -10.82 -19.81 -2.81
N ASN A 87 -10.77 -18.76 -1.99
CA ASN A 87 -11.84 -18.41 -1.04
C ASN A 87 -12.79 -17.32 -1.57
N TYR A 88 -12.45 -16.65 -2.66
CA TYR A 88 -13.25 -15.59 -3.28
C TYR A 88 -13.46 -15.87 -4.78
N GLU A 89 -14.32 -16.84 -5.09
CA GLU A 89 -14.58 -17.32 -6.47
C GLU A 89 -15.09 -16.26 -7.44
N ASN A 90 -15.65 -15.15 -6.93
CA ASN A 90 -16.22 -14.05 -7.71
C ASN A 90 -15.21 -12.95 -8.08
N LEU A 91 -13.89 -13.18 -7.95
CA LEU A 91 -12.80 -12.21 -8.19
C LEU A 91 -11.89 -12.55 -9.39
#